data_AF-A0A2J6HYV7-F1
#
_entry.id   AF-A0A2J6HYV7-F1
#
_cell.length_a   1.000
_cell.length_b   1.000
_cell.length_c   1.000
_cell.angle_alpha   90.00
_cell.angle_beta   90.00
_cell.angle_gamma   90.00
#
_symmetry.space_group_name_H-M   'P 1'
#
loop_
_entity.id
_entity.type
_entity.pdbx_description
1 polymer ?
#
loop_
_entity_poly.entity_id
_entity_poly.type
_entity_poly.pdbx_seq_one_letter_code
_entity_poly.pdbx_strand_id
1 'polypeptide(L)'
;MLIQRKIFSTIIILLFSISTFSQITRNLNTAAHCNYLSADEKQMIFEINLVRSQPQTYLNLIKPYLKKAEAELEIYGPGEVRYSIETTYKQQNGKL
;
A
#
# COMPACT_ATOMS: atom_id res chain seq x y z
N MET A 1 -16.56 -25.20 34.36
CA MET A 1 -17.29 -23.96 34.02
C MET A 1 -16.38 -22.74 33.78
N LEU A 2 -15.31 -22.53 34.56
CA LEU A 2 -14.36 -21.42 34.38
C LEU A 2 -13.58 -21.46 33.05
N ILE A 3 -13.16 -22.64 32.59
CA ILE A 3 -12.40 -22.83 31.33
C ILE A 3 -13.27 -22.50 30.11
N GLN A 4 -14.52 -22.94 30.10
CA GLN A 4 -15.51 -22.66 29.05
C GLN A 4 -15.77 -21.14 28.92
N ARG A 5 -15.85 -20.40 30.04
CA ARG A 5 -15.97 -18.93 30.04
C ARG A 5 -14.74 -18.23 29.46
N LYS A 6 -13.53 -18.71 29.75
CA LYS A 6 -12.28 -18.15 29.22
C LYS A 6 -12.16 -18.34 27.70
N ILE A 7 -12.51 -19.53 27.20
CA ILE A 7 -12.51 -19.84 25.76
C ILE A 7 -13.51 -18.94 25.01
N PHE A 8 -14.71 -18.78 25.57
CA PHE A 8 -15.73 -17.91 25.00
C PHE A 8 -15.29 -16.44 24.93
N SER A 9 -14.67 -15.91 26.00
CA SER A 9 -14.09 -14.57 26.01
C SER A 9 -13.00 -14.38 24.96
N THR A 10 -12.11 -15.37 24.77
CA THR A 10 -11.05 -15.28 23.75
C THR A 10 -11.59 -15.29 22.32
N ILE A 11 -12.64 -16.08 22.06
CA ILE A 11 -13.27 -16.13 20.73
C ILE A 11 -13.96 -14.80 20.41
N ILE A 12 -14.63 -14.18 21.39
CA ILE A 12 -15.25 -12.86 21.20
C ILE A 12 -14.22 -11.78 20.89
N ILE A 13 -13.09 -11.77 21.60
CA ILE A 13 -12.01 -10.80 21.35
C ILE A 13 -11.44 -10.98 19.94
N LEU A 14 -11.21 -12.22 19.52
CA LEU A 14 -10.71 -12.54 18.18
C LEU A 14 -11.69 -12.09 17.08
N LEU A 15 -13.00 -12.34 17.26
CA LEU A 15 -14.03 -11.92 16.31
C LEU A 15 -14.14 -10.40 16.21
N PHE A 16 -13.97 -9.68 17.32
CA PHE A 16 -14.03 -8.21 17.33
C PHE A 16 -12.85 -7.60 16.55
N SER A 17 -11.64 -8.16 16.68
CA SER A 17 -10.44 -7.70 15.96
C SER A 17 -10.51 -7.83 14.45
N ILE A 18 -11.28 -8.79 13.91
CA ILE A 18 -11.40 -9.00 12.46
C ILE A 18 -12.32 -7.93 11.83
N SER A 19 -13.34 -7.49 12.56
CA SER A 19 -14.33 -6.52 12.06
C SER A 19 -13.75 -5.12 11.80
N THR A 20 -12.77 -4.69 12.60
CA THR A 20 -12.15 -3.37 12.48
C THR A 20 -11.29 -3.23 11.23
N PHE A 21 -10.59 -4.30 10.84
CA PHE A 21 -9.71 -4.29 9.65
C PHE A 21 -10.50 -4.11 8.34
N SER A 22 -11.70 -4.70 8.25
CA SER A 22 -12.58 -4.57 7.07
C SER A 22 -13.18 -3.16 6.92
N GLN A 23 -13.48 -2.47 8.03
CA GLN A 23 -13.98 -1.10 7.98
C GLN A 23 -12.91 -0.11 7.52
N ILE A 24 -11.66 -0.33 7.95
CA ILE A 24 -10.52 0.50 7.56
C ILE A 24 -10.29 0.41 6.04
N THR A 25 -10.33 -0.79 5.44
CA THR A 25 -10.12 -0.94 3.99
C THR A 25 -11.24 -0.34 3.15
N ARG A 26 -12.51 -0.47 3.59
CA ARG A 26 -13.66 0.16 2.90
C ARG A 26 -13.58 1.69 2.93
N ASN A 27 -13.05 2.28 4.00
CA ASN A 27 -12.88 3.74 4.11
C ASN A 27 -11.82 4.30 3.14
N LEU A 28 -10.83 3.49 2.76
CA LEU A 28 -9.75 3.93 1.86
C LEU A 28 -10.15 3.90 0.38
N ASN A 29 -11.17 3.14 0.00
CA ASN A 29 -11.67 3.06 -1.37
C ASN A 29 -12.68 4.18 -1.67
N THR A 30 -12.22 5.42 -1.54
CA THR A 30 -13.07 6.62 -1.67
C THR A 30 -13.59 6.85 -3.10
N ALA A 31 -12.91 6.30 -4.11
CA ALA A 31 -13.23 6.47 -5.52
C ALA A 31 -14.05 5.32 -6.13
N ALA A 32 -14.45 4.31 -5.34
CA ALA A 32 -15.11 3.09 -5.82
C ALA A 32 -16.28 3.38 -6.79
N HIS A 33 -17.12 4.35 -6.43
CA HIS A 33 -18.35 4.69 -7.12
C HIS A 33 -18.22 5.89 -8.08
N CYS A 34 -17.01 6.39 -8.33
CA CYS A 34 -16.80 7.48 -9.28
C CYS A 34 -16.95 6.97 -10.72
N ASN A 35 -17.93 7.47 -11.48
CA ASN A 35 -18.19 6.96 -12.83
C ASN A 35 -17.24 7.55 -13.89
N TYR A 36 -16.54 8.62 -13.55
CA TYR A 36 -15.62 9.35 -14.44
C TYR A 36 -14.18 8.85 -14.38
N LEU A 37 -13.88 7.88 -13.51
CA LEU A 37 -12.56 7.29 -13.37
C LEU A 37 -12.56 5.87 -13.94
N SER A 38 -11.50 5.56 -14.68
CA SER A 38 -11.15 4.19 -15.06
C SER A 38 -10.85 3.33 -13.82
N ALA A 39 -10.82 2.01 -14.02
CA ALA A 39 -10.47 1.07 -12.95
C ALA A 39 -9.06 1.35 -12.39
N ASP A 40 -8.10 1.65 -13.27
CA ASP A 40 -6.71 1.90 -12.89
C ASP A 40 -6.56 3.19 -12.07
N GLU A 41 -7.28 4.26 -12.45
CA GLU A 41 -7.28 5.51 -11.69
C GLU A 41 -7.89 5.33 -10.29
N LYS A 42 -8.97 4.54 -10.18
CA LYS A 42 -9.56 4.22 -8.86
C LYS A 42 -8.60 3.43 -7.99
N GLN A 43 -7.91 2.46 -8.57
CA GLN A 43 -6.90 1.65 -7.88
C GLN A 43 -5.74 2.53 -7.41
N MET A 44 -5.28 3.46 -8.24
CA MET A 44 -4.24 4.42 -7.88
C MET A 44 -4.65 5.32 -6.71
N ILE A 45 -5.88 5.84 -6.70
CA ILE A 45 -6.39 6.63 -5.57
C ILE A 45 -6.47 5.78 -4.30
N PHE A 46 -6.92 4.53 -4.40
CA PHE A 46 -6.93 3.61 -3.26
C PHE A 46 -5.53 3.40 -2.70
N GLU A 47 -4.53 3.16 -3.55
CA GLU A 47 -3.14 2.97 -3.15
C GLU A 47 -2.54 4.23 -2.51
N ILE A 48 -2.84 5.41 -3.04
CA ILE A 48 -2.47 6.70 -2.43
C ILE A 48 -3.07 6.83 -1.01
N ASN A 49 -4.34 6.48 -0.85
CA ASN A 49 -4.98 6.52 0.46
C ASN A 49 -4.37 5.49 1.42
N LEU A 50 -4.04 4.31 0.91
CA LEU A 50 -3.43 3.24 1.69
C LEU A 50 -2.02 3.62 2.15
N VAL A 51 -1.16 4.18 1.29
CA VAL A 51 0.18 4.59 1.69
C VAL A 51 0.15 5.74 2.71
N ARG A 52 -0.81 6.68 2.58
CA ARG A 52 -0.97 7.81 3.52
C ARG A 52 -1.46 7.39 4.89
N SER A 53 -2.38 6.43 4.95
CA SER A 53 -3.00 5.98 6.21
C SER A 53 -2.23 4.85 6.89
N GLN A 54 -1.66 3.93 6.09
CA GLN A 54 -1.06 2.68 6.54
C GLN A 54 0.16 2.33 5.67
N PRO A 55 1.26 3.10 5.77
CA PRO A 55 2.45 2.89 4.94
C PRO A 55 3.05 1.49 5.09
N GLN A 56 3.00 0.90 6.29
CA GLN A 56 3.49 -0.46 6.54
C GLN A 56 2.67 -1.53 5.79
N THR A 57 1.35 -1.37 5.74
CA THR A 57 0.46 -2.27 4.99
C THR A 57 0.71 -2.15 3.50
N TYR A 58 0.95 -0.94 3.01
CA TYR A 58 1.27 -0.70 1.59
C TYR A 58 2.55 -1.42 1.15
N LEU A 59 3.54 -1.59 2.03
CA LEU A 59 4.76 -2.36 1.71
C LEU A 59 4.44 -3.80 1.30
N ASN A 60 3.41 -4.42 1.87
CA ASN A 60 3.01 -5.78 1.52
C ASN A 60 2.39 -5.84 0.12
N LEU A 61 1.77 -4.75 -0.33
CA LEU A 61 1.20 -4.63 -1.67
C LEU A 61 2.30 -4.37 -2.71
N ILE A 62 3.23 -3.44 -2.46
CA ILE A 62 4.23 -3.00 -3.46
C ILE A 62 5.40 -3.98 -3.67
N LYS A 63 5.79 -4.74 -2.64
CA LYS A 63 6.94 -5.68 -2.70
C LYS A 63 6.82 -6.71 -3.85
N PRO A 64 5.67 -7.38 -4.06
CA PRO A 64 5.47 -8.26 -5.21
C PRO A 64 5.64 -7.55 -6.57
N TYR A 65 5.13 -6.32 -6.71
CA TYR A 65 5.27 -5.55 -7.95
C TYR A 65 6.73 -5.20 -8.23
N LEU A 66 7.47 -4.77 -7.20
CA LEU A 66 8.90 -4.51 -7.31
C LEU A 66 9.65 -5.75 -7.79
N LYS A 67 9.42 -6.90 -7.14
CA LYS A 67 10.06 -8.17 -7.53
C LYS A 67 9.75 -8.55 -8.98
N LYS A 68 8.50 -8.35 -9.42
CA LYS A 68 8.11 -8.60 -10.81
C LYS A 68 8.83 -7.66 -11.77
N ALA A 69 8.89 -6.38 -11.45
CA ALA A 69 9.57 -5.38 -12.27
C ALA A 69 11.09 -5.64 -12.36
N GLU A 70 11.71 -6.04 -11.25
CA GLU A 70 13.13 -6.46 -11.22
C GLU A 70 13.37 -7.66 -12.14
N ALA A 71 12.51 -8.68 -12.11
CA ALA A 71 12.61 -9.84 -12.98
C ALA A 71 12.40 -9.48 -14.47
N GLU A 72 11.45 -8.59 -14.77
CA GLU A 72 11.24 -8.10 -16.13
C GLU A 72 12.44 -7.28 -16.63
N LEU A 73 13.04 -6.45 -15.77
CA LEU A 73 14.26 -5.72 -16.06
C LEU A 73 15.47 -6.64 -16.26
N GLU A 74 15.56 -7.76 -15.54
CA GLU A 74 16.63 -8.74 -15.76
C GLU A 74 16.54 -9.40 -17.14
N ILE A 75 15.32 -9.71 -17.58
CA ILE A 75 15.09 -10.44 -18.84
C ILE A 75 15.12 -9.49 -20.05
N TYR A 76 14.48 -8.33 -19.95
CA TYR A 76 14.22 -7.42 -21.08
C TYR A 76 14.87 -6.06 -20.92
N GLY A 77 15.43 -5.76 -19.74
CA GLY A 77 16.06 -4.48 -19.48
C GLY A 77 17.40 -4.35 -20.20
N PRO A 78 17.88 -3.11 -20.37
CA PRO A 78 19.13 -2.80 -21.05
C PRO A 78 20.42 -3.26 -20.32
N GLY A 79 20.34 -4.20 -19.35
CA GLY A 79 21.42 -4.51 -18.41
C GLY A 79 21.52 -3.49 -17.28
N GLU A 80 22.62 -3.48 -16.51
CA GLU A 80 22.90 -2.49 -15.44
C GLU A 80 22.96 -1.06 -16.00
N VAL A 81 21.82 -0.45 -16.29
CA VAL A 81 21.72 1.00 -16.43
C VAL A 81 21.59 1.53 -15.02
N ARG A 82 22.73 1.93 -14.45
CA ARG A 82 22.77 2.73 -13.23
C ARG A 82 21.98 4.00 -13.52
N TYR A 83 20.72 4.04 -13.11
CA TYR A 83 19.99 5.29 -12.98
C TYR A 83 20.69 6.09 -11.89
N SER A 84 21.75 6.81 -12.23
CA SER A 84 22.26 7.87 -11.39
C SER A 84 21.12 8.87 -11.27
N ILE A 85 20.53 8.95 -10.07
CA ILE A 85 19.70 10.10 -9.75
C ILE A 85 20.68 11.26 -9.63
N GLU A 86 21.03 11.85 -10.76
CA GLU A 86 21.74 13.13 -10.80
C GLU A 86 20.73 14.19 -10.36
N THR A 87 20.61 14.38 -9.05
CA THR A 87 19.88 15.51 -8.48
C THR A 87 20.61 16.78 -8.86
N THR A 88 20.25 17.33 -10.03
CA THR A 88 20.70 18.66 -10.44
C THR A 88 19.94 19.68 -9.60
N TYR A 89 20.56 20.15 -8.53
CA TYR A 89 20.08 21.32 -7.80
C TYR A 89 20.29 22.56 -8.67
N LYS A 90 19.22 23.11 -9.25
CA LYS A 90 19.26 24.47 -9.77
C LYS A 90 19.17 25.43 -8.58
N GLN A 91 20.28 26.08 -8.25
CA GLN A 91 20.28 27.18 -7.29
C GLN A 91 19.41 28.31 -7.84
N GLN A 92 18.27 28.58 -7.21
CA GLN A 92 17.59 29.86 -7.35
C GLN A 92 18.11 30.78 -6.23
N ASN A 93 18.87 31.80 -6.61
CA ASN A 93 19.25 32.95 -5.78
C ASN A 93 20.24 32.72 -4.62
N GLY A 94 21.26 31.87 -4.81
CA GLY A 94 22.60 32.10 -4.25
C GLY A 94 22.73 32.31 -2.73
N LYS A 95 21.98 31.58 -1.89
CA LYS A 95 22.32 31.43 -0.47
C LYS A 95 22.10 29.98 -0.01
N LEU A 96 23.18 29.40 0.52
CA LEU A 96 23.15 28.28 1.46
C LEU A 96 22.84 28.81 2.86
#